data_AF-A0A199W0D7-F1
#
_entry.id   AF-A0A199W0D7-F1
#
_cell.length_a   1.000
_cell.length_b   1.000
_cell.length_c   1.000
_cell.angle_alpha   90.00
_cell.angle_beta   90.00
_cell.angle_gamma   90.00
#
_symmetry.space_group_name_H-M   'P 1'
#
loop_
_entity.id
_entity.type
_entity.pdbx_description
1 polymer ?
#
loop_
_entity_poly.entity_id
_entity_poly.type
_entity_poly.pdbx_seq_one_letter_code
_entity_poly.pdbx_strand_id
1 'polypeptide(L)'
;MVWGKDIEPMVPGSLSFGWGEKRNWNWTKIFGADVGQVQGLLPCCLELVERISLFSVEHRPDMIQWRWSADGHFSIKSTYSALTDGGTRDARASYIWKLKIPLKVKVFSWLVLKKRMLTRDTLVKRGWLDDSICVLCGSGEESVDHLFTRCVFCKFILVSGVDDIQANDLENDVNLVWDRWRDRKDHPKKRTRLTDLVGC
;
A
#
# COMPACT_ATOMS: atom_id res chain seq x y z
N MET A 1 45.75 -2.23 18.44
CA MET A 1 44.92 -3.36 17.98
C MET A 1 45.61 -3.96 16.77
N VAL A 2 46.28 -5.10 16.97
CA VAL A 2 47.04 -5.78 15.92
C VAL A 2 46.09 -6.77 15.25
N TRP A 3 45.75 -6.55 13.99
CA TRP A 3 45.17 -7.58 13.13
C TRP A 3 46.18 -7.85 12.03
N GLY A 4 46.89 -8.95 12.19
CA GLY A 4 47.85 -9.46 11.23
C GLY A 4 48.28 -10.83 11.72
N LYS A 5 47.74 -11.87 11.07
CA LYS A 5 48.38 -13.17 10.84
C LYS A 5 47.45 -14.07 10.02
N ASP A 6 47.86 -14.26 8.78
CA ASP A 6 47.88 -15.48 7.98
C ASP A 6 46.64 -16.40 8.02
N ILE A 7 45.95 -16.46 6.87
CA ILE A 7 44.96 -17.49 6.54
C ILE A 7 45.73 -18.67 5.94
N GLU A 8 45.84 -19.79 6.66
CA GLU A 8 46.38 -21.04 6.13
C GLU A 8 45.36 -21.76 5.20
N PRO A 9 45.81 -22.49 4.16
CA PRO A 9 44.92 -23.15 3.20
C PRO A 9 44.17 -24.35 3.80
N MET A 10 42.95 -24.55 3.31
CA MET A 10 42.02 -25.61 3.73
C MET A 10 42.61 -27.02 3.61
N VAL A 11 42.54 -27.79 4.70
CA VAL A 11 42.71 -29.25 4.68
C VAL A 11 41.31 -29.90 4.60
N PRO A 12 41.05 -30.84 3.67
CA PRO A 12 39.75 -31.50 3.59
C PRO A 12 39.58 -32.49 4.75
N GLY A 13 38.66 -32.18 5.68
CA GLY A 13 38.26 -33.14 6.72
C GLY A 13 37.83 -32.55 8.06
N SER A 14 38.09 -31.27 8.34
CA SER A 14 37.69 -30.62 9.59
C SER A 14 36.79 -29.41 9.34
N LEU A 15 35.52 -29.49 9.76
CA LEU A 15 34.57 -28.36 9.82
C LEU A 15 34.84 -27.47 11.05
N SER A 16 36.12 -27.20 11.34
CA SER A 16 36.54 -26.35 12.45
C SER A 16 37.64 -25.41 11.99
N PHE A 17 37.24 -24.17 11.66
CA PHE A 17 38.12 -23.01 11.63
C PHE A 17 38.00 -22.30 12.98
N GLY A 18 39.13 -22.05 13.64
CA GLY A 18 39.16 -21.37 14.92
C GLY A 18 40.08 -20.16 14.94
N TRP A 19 39.52 -19.00 15.27
CA TRP A 19 40.26 -17.80 15.65
C TRP A 19 40.24 -17.70 17.18
N GLY A 20 41.35 -18.06 17.82
CA GLY A 20 41.51 -17.95 19.26
C GLY A 20 40.63 -18.93 20.07
N GLU A 21 41.20 -19.42 21.15
CA GLU A 21 40.78 -20.62 21.90
C GLU A 21 39.36 -20.64 22.51
N LYS A 22 38.49 -19.62 22.32
CA LYS A 22 37.19 -19.57 23.03
C LYS A 22 35.96 -19.05 22.28
N ARG A 23 35.97 -18.86 20.95
CA ARG A 23 34.75 -18.49 20.20
C ARG A 23 34.70 -19.11 18.80
N ASN A 24 34.60 -20.43 18.73
CA ASN A 24 34.29 -21.10 17.46
C ASN A 24 32.80 -20.95 17.13
N TRP A 25 32.52 -20.48 15.91
CA TRP A 25 31.18 -20.49 15.34
C TRP A 25 30.72 -21.94 15.21
N ASN A 26 29.68 -22.30 15.95
CA ASN A 26 29.12 -23.65 15.88
C ASN A 26 28.07 -23.72 14.76
N TRP A 27 28.55 -24.00 13.55
CA TRP A 27 27.72 -24.11 12.35
C TRP A 27 26.65 -25.21 12.45
N THR A 28 26.85 -26.23 13.29
CA THR A 28 25.86 -27.30 13.52
C THR A 28 24.59 -26.81 14.23
N LYS A 29 24.66 -25.68 14.95
CA LYS A 29 23.47 -25.05 15.56
C LYS A 29 22.63 -24.24 14.57
N ILE A 30 23.25 -23.73 13.50
CA ILE A 30 22.57 -22.86 12.51
C ILE A 30 21.94 -23.72 11.41
N PHE A 31 22.66 -24.72 10.93
CA PHE A 31 22.22 -25.57 9.81
C PHE A 31 21.59 -26.90 10.25
N GLY A 32 21.61 -27.21 11.55
CA GLY A 32 21.18 -28.51 12.07
C GLY A 32 22.20 -29.63 11.78
N ALA A 33 22.04 -30.76 12.47
CA ALA A 33 22.93 -31.93 12.31
C ALA A 33 22.59 -32.79 11.07
N ASP A 34 21.52 -32.46 10.35
CA ASP A 34 21.04 -33.23 9.20
C ASP A 34 21.59 -32.66 7.89
N VAL A 35 22.72 -33.21 7.46
CA VAL A 35 23.42 -32.88 6.20
C VAL A 35 22.58 -33.30 4.97
N GLY A 36 21.51 -34.07 5.15
CA GLY A 36 20.61 -34.52 4.07
C GLY A 36 19.78 -33.39 3.44
N GLN A 37 19.41 -32.36 4.20
CA GLN A 37 18.68 -31.19 3.66
C GLN A 37 19.59 -30.17 2.93
N VAL A 38 20.91 -30.30 3.06
CA VAL A 38 21.89 -29.32 2.55
C VAL A 38 22.47 -29.74 1.17
N GLN A 39 22.23 -30.98 0.72
CA GLN A 39 22.72 -31.46 -0.58
C GLN A 39 22.21 -30.60 -1.77
N GLY A 40 21.00 -30.03 -1.67
CA GLY A 40 20.47 -29.10 -2.68
C GLY A 40 20.98 -27.66 -2.57
N LEU A 41 21.63 -27.30 -1.45
CA LEU A 41 22.21 -25.98 -1.21
C LEU A 41 23.70 -25.92 -1.59
N LEU A 42 24.37 -27.06 -1.74
CA LEU A 42 25.78 -27.14 -2.13
C LEU A 42 26.10 -26.34 -3.41
N PRO A 43 25.27 -26.37 -4.48
CA PRO A 43 25.51 -25.53 -5.65
C PRO A 43 25.44 -24.03 -5.34
N CYS A 44 24.44 -23.59 -4.57
CA CYS A 44 24.29 -22.19 -4.14
C CYS A 44 25.43 -21.74 -3.22
N CYS A 45 25.92 -22.63 -2.35
CA CYS A 45 27.05 -22.35 -1.48
C CYS A 45 28.34 -22.20 -2.28
N LEU A 46 28.58 -23.06 -3.28
CA LEU A 46 29.74 -22.96 -4.16
C LEU A 46 29.70 -21.68 -5.00
N GLU A 47 28.53 -21.31 -5.55
CA GLU A 47 28.34 -20.04 -6.26
C GLU A 47 28.61 -18.83 -5.35
N LEU A 48 28.14 -18.88 -4.11
CA LEU A 48 28.38 -17.81 -3.14
C LEU A 48 29.85 -17.72 -2.74
N VAL A 49 30.54 -18.85 -2.56
CA VAL A 49 31.98 -18.90 -2.29
C VAL A 49 32.78 -18.35 -3.45
N GLU A 50 32.40 -18.66 -4.70
CA GLU A 50 33.03 -18.10 -5.90
C GLU A 50 32.81 -16.58 -6.00
N ARG A 51 31.60 -16.10 -5.70
CA ARG A 51 31.31 -14.65 -5.68
C ARG A 51 32.07 -13.92 -4.57
N ILE A 52 32.29 -14.57 -3.43
CA ILE A 52 33.09 -14.02 -2.33
C ILE A 52 34.58 -14.06 -2.68
N SER A 53 35.08 -15.11 -3.32
CA SER A 53 36.49 -15.23 -3.69
C SER A 53 36.92 -14.22 -4.76
N LEU A 54 35.98 -13.79 -5.61
CA LEU A 54 36.16 -12.69 -6.57
C LEU A 54 36.21 -11.31 -5.89
N PHE A 55 35.82 -11.20 -4.62
CA PHE A 55 35.79 -9.94 -3.90
C PHE A 55 37.13 -9.71 -3.16
N SER A 56 37.95 -8.78 -3.67
CA SER A 56 39.13 -8.32 -2.94
C SER A 56 38.68 -7.38 -1.81
N VAL A 57 38.90 -7.79 -0.57
CA VAL A 57 38.61 -6.95 0.60
C VAL A 57 39.69 -5.88 0.69
N GLU A 58 39.38 -4.69 0.19
CA GLU A 58 40.21 -3.52 0.46
C GLU A 58 40.03 -3.08 1.91
N HIS A 59 41.13 -2.76 2.59
CA HIS A 59 41.12 -2.32 4.00
C HIS A 59 40.68 -0.85 4.13
N ARG A 60 39.45 -0.57 3.69
CA ARG A 60 38.79 0.74 3.84
C ARG A 60 37.87 0.70 5.06
N PRO A 61 37.65 1.85 5.73
CA PRO A 61 36.64 1.92 6.78
C PRO A 61 35.25 1.66 6.18
N ASP A 62 34.45 0.84 6.87
CA ASP A 62 33.05 0.60 6.50
C ASP A 62 32.28 1.92 6.46
N MET A 63 31.45 2.09 5.43
CA MET A 63 30.64 3.29 5.24
C MET A 63 29.16 2.94 5.14
N ILE A 64 28.34 3.60 5.95
CA ILE A 64 26.88 3.47 5.89
C ILE A 64 26.40 4.23 4.65
N GLN A 65 25.79 3.52 3.70
CA GLN A 65 25.19 4.12 2.51
C GLN A 65 23.69 3.95 2.52
N TRP A 66 22.99 5.02 2.15
CA TRP A 66 21.55 5.03 2.01
C TRP A 66 21.15 4.40 0.67
N ARG A 67 20.62 3.18 0.71
CA ARG A 67 20.22 2.39 -0.48
C ARG A 67 19.28 3.12 -1.44
N TRP A 68 18.41 4.00 -0.93
CA TRP A 68 17.37 4.65 -1.72
C TRP A 68 17.79 6.05 -2.23
N SER A 69 19.09 6.32 -2.33
CA SER A 69 19.62 7.47 -3.05
C SER A 69 20.87 7.09 -3.83
N ALA A 70 20.99 7.58 -5.06
CA ALA A 70 22.09 7.26 -5.96
C ALA A 70 23.44 7.80 -5.49
N ASP A 71 23.44 8.86 -4.68
CA ASP A 71 24.62 9.44 -4.04
C ASP A 71 24.95 8.80 -2.69
N GLY A 72 24.16 7.82 -2.24
CA GLY A 72 24.36 7.11 -0.97
C GLY A 72 24.08 7.95 0.28
N HIS A 73 23.62 9.19 0.14
CA HIS A 73 23.31 10.05 1.28
C HIS A 73 21.88 9.88 1.77
N PHE A 74 21.72 9.96 3.10
CA PHE A 74 20.40 9.99 3.71
C PHE A 74 19.74 11.36 3.48
N SER A 75 18.49 11.34 3.03
CA SER A 75 17.62 12.50 3.02
C SER A 75 16.21 12.11 3.46
N ILE A 76 15.56 13.00 4.22
CA ILE A 76 14.14 12.87 4.56
C ILE A 76 13.30 12.67 3.29
N LYS A 77 13.64 13.36 2.20
CA LYS A 77 12.95 13.22 0.90
C LYS A 77 13.05 11.81 0.34
N SER A 78 14.25 11.22 0.31
CA SER A 78 14.46 9.85 -0.19
C SER A 78 13.80 8.82 0.70
N THR A 79 13.79 9.03 2.02
CA THR A 79 13.08 8.17 2.97
C THR A 79 11.57 8.22 2.76
N TYR A 80 10.99 9.41 2.68
CA TYR A 80 9.56 9.54 2.38
C TYR A 80 9.23 8.94 1.03
N SER A 81 10.05 9.17 0.00
CA SER A 81 9.86 8.55 -1.31
C SER A 81 9.83 7.04 -1.17
N ALA A 82 10.86 6.41 -0.59
CA ALA A 82 10.93 4.97 -0.39
C ALA A 82 9.76 4.39 0.42
N LEU A 83 9.30 5.11 1.45
CA LEU A 83 8.14 4.72 2.27
C LEU A 83 6.80 4.87 1.53
N THR A 84 6.71 5.78 0.56
CA THR A 84 5.48 6.10 -0.18
C THR A 84 5.45 5.55 -1.60
N ASP A 85 6.55 4.99 -2.10
CA ASP A 85 6.72 4.46 -3.46
C ASP A 85 5.92 3.17 -3.70
N GLY A 86 5.56 2.45 -2.63
CA GLY A 86 4.85 1.17 -2.72
C GLY A 86 3.38 1.24 -3.13
N GLY A 87 2.87 2.40 -3.59
CA GLY A 87 1.46 2.58 -3.91
C GLY A 87 1.22 3.21 -5.28
N THR A 88 0.24 2.68 -6.02
CA THR A 88 -0.28 3.32 -7.23
C THR A 88 -0.82 4.70 -6.89
N ARG A 89 -0.23 5.75 -7.47
CA ARG A 89 -0.73 7.12 -7.33
C ARG A 89 -2.15 7.21 -7.88
N ASP A 90 -3.11 7.46 -7.01
CA ASP A 90 -4.49 7.63 -7.40
C ASP A 90 -4.67 8.99 -8.10
N ALA A 91 -4.82 8.97 -9.43
CA ALA A 91 -5.01 10.17 -10.23
C ALA A 91 -6.19 11.03 -9.74
N ARG A 92 -7.24 10.41 -9.18
CA ARG A 92 -8.41 11.11 -8.63
C ARG A 92 -8.04 11.99 -7.44
N ALA A 93 -7.14 11.52 -6.57
CA ALA A 93 -6.68 12.31 -5.43
C ALA A 93 -5.97 13.59 -5.89
N SER A 94 -5.09 13.49 -6.89
CA SER A 94 -4.40 14.66 -7.48
C SER A 94 -5.39 15.71 -7.99
N TYR A 95 -6.49 15.26 -8.63
CA TYR A 95 -7.54 16.17 -9.10
C TYR A 95 -8.25 16.90 -7.95
N ILE A 96 -8.68 16.17 -6.90
CA ILE A 96 -9.35 16.75 -5.74
C ILE A 96 -8.52 17.88 -5.11
N TRP A 97 -7.21 17.65 -4.97
CA TRP A 97 -6.33 18.64 -4.33
C TRP A 97 -6.16 19.92 -5.15
N LYS A 98 -6.33 19.85 -6.47
CA LYS A 98 -6.28 21.01 -7.38
C LYS A 98 -7.56 21.84 -7.39
N LEU A 99 -8.70 21.30 -6.95
CA LEU A 99 -9.98 22.02 -6.94
C LEU A 99 -9.94 23.25 -6.01
N LYS A 100 -10.62 24.34 -6.39
CA LYS A 100 -10.75 25.56 -5.57
C LYS A 100 -11.95 25.46 -4.62
N ILE A 101 -11.95 24.47 -3.74
CA ILE A 101 -13.02 24.21 -2.77
C ILE A 101 -12.47 24.17 -1.33
N PRO A 102 -13.30 24.37 -0.30
CA PRO A 102 -12.86 24.30 1.09
C PRO A 102 -12.20 22.96 1.43
N LEU A 103 -11.18 22.99 2.30
CA LEU A 103 -10.39 21.82 2.66
C LEU A 103 -11.25 20.67 3.21
N LYS A 104 -12.27 20.99 4.02
CA LYS A 104 -13.20 20.01 4.58
C LYS A 104 -13.89 19.19 3.48
N VAL A 105 -14.28 19.84 2.38
CA VAL A 105 -14.91 19.17 1.24
C VAL A 105 -13.90 18.31 0.49
N LYS A 106 -12.66 18.79 0.29
CA LYS A 106 -11.58 18.00 -0.34
C LYS A 106 -11.34 16.69 0.41
N VAL A 107 -11.16 16.79 1.73
CA VAL A 107 -10.91 15.62 2.59
C VAL A 107 -12.10 14.66 2.54
N PHE A 108 -13.32 15.17 2.62
CA PHE A 108 -14.53 14.37 2.50
C PHE A 108 -14.59 13.63 1.16
N SER A 109 -14.45 14.32 0.03
CA SER A 109 -14.45 13.71 -1.30
C SER A 109 -13.35 12.66 -1.45
N TRP A 110 -12.16 12.91 -0.92
CA TRP A 110 -11.07 11.94 -0.95
C TRP A 110 -11.41 10.66 -0.17
N LEU A 111 -12.03 10.79 1.00
CA LEU A 111 -12.49 9.62 1.78
C LEU A 111 -13.60 8.84 1.08
N VAL A 112 -14.53 9.54 0.41
CA VAL A 112 -15.58 8.93 -0.41
C VAL A 112 -14.96 8.07 -1.52
N LEU A 113 -14.03 8.61 -2.31
CA LEU A 113 -13.40 7.87 -3.42
C LEU A 113 -12.53 6.70 -2.95
N LYS A 114 -11.97 6.81 -1.74
CA LYS A 114 -11.24 5.70 -1.11
C LYS A 114 -12.16 4.65 -0.48
N LYS A 115 -13.48 4.87 -0.46
CA LYS A 115 -14.48 4.05 0.25
C LYS A 115 -14.08 3.85 1.72
N ARG A 116 -13.60 4.92 2.38
CA ARG A 116 -13.10 4.93 3.77
C ARG A 116 -13.96 5.77 4.72
N MET A 117 -15.20 6.07 4.34
CA MET A 117 -16.13 6.73 5.26
C MET A 117 -16.58 5.80 6.38
N LEU A 118 -17.03 6.39 7.48
CA LEU A 118 -17.59 5.66 8.62
C LEU A 118 -19.05 5.26 8.34
N THR A 119 -19.25 4.45 7.31
CA THR A 119 -20.55 3.84 6.99
C THR A 119 -20.79 2.61 7.86
N ARG A 120 -22.05 2.21 8.07
CA ARG A 120 -22.35 1.06 8.96
C ARG A 120 -21.67 -0.22 8.54
N ASP A 121 -21.52 -0.52 7.25
CA ASP A 121 -20.75 -1.69 6.79
C ASP A 121 -19.32 -1.71 7.37
N THR A 122 -18.68 -0.54 7.43
CA THR A 122 -17.31 -0.36 7.93
C THR A 122 -17.27 -0.43 9.46
N LEU A 123 -18.32 0.03 10.14
CA LEU A 123 -18.45 -0.06 11.59
C LEU A 123 -18.72 -1.50 12.05
N VAL A 124 -19.57 -2.24 11.34
CA VAL A 124 -19.82 -3.67 11.58
C VAL A 124 -18.53 -4.48 11.36
N LYS A 125 -17.77 -4.21 10.29
CA LYS A 125 -16.45 -4.82 10.05
C LYS A 125 -15.44 -4.55 11.18
N ARG A 126 -15.62 -3.48 11.96
CA ARG A 126 -14.80 -3.14 13.13
C ARG A 126 -15.36 -3.68 14.45
N GLY A 127 -16.53 -4.34 14.43
CA GLY A 127 -17.20 -4.84 15.61
C GLY A 127 -17.83 -3.77 16.50
N TRP A 128 -18.17 -2.60 15.94
CA TRP A 128 -18.76 -1.49 16.70
C TRP A 128 -20.30 -1.48 16.66
N LEU A 129 -20.90 -2.10 15.65
CA LEU A 129 -22.33 -2.20 15.44
C LEU A 129 -22.68 -3.63 15.03
N ASP A 130 -23.91 -4.03 15.30
CA ASP A 130 -24.43 -5.35 14.95
C ASP A 130 -25.11 -5.38 13.57
N ASP A 131 -25.73 -4.26 13.16
CA ASP A 131 -26.49 -4.14 11.91
C ASP A 131 -25.83 -3.19 10.89
N SER A 132 -25.81 -3.61 9.62
CA SER A 132 -25.30 -2.80 8.52
C SER A 132 -26.39 -2.05 7.73
N ILE A 133 -27.65 -2.11 8.16
CA ILE A 133 -28.79 -1.50 7.45
C ILE A 133 -28.67 0.03 7.44
N CYS A 134 -28.89 0.64 6.29
CA CYS A 134 -28.91 2.09 6.11
C CYS A 134 -30.02 2.75 6.92
N VAL A 135 -29.64 3.70 7.79
CA VAL A 135 -30.58 4.47 8.63
C VAL A 135 -31.52 5.33 7.79
N LEU A 136 -31.06 5.77 6.61
CA LEU A 136 -31.75 6.78 5.82
C LEU A 136 -32.89 6.19 4.99
N CYS A 137 -32.69 5.01 4.37
CA CYS A 137 -33.70 4.39 3.52
C CYS A 137 -34.25 3.06 4.07
N GLY A 138 -33.61 2.45 5.07
CA GLY A 138 -34.07 1.21 5.69
C GLY A 138 -34.09 -0.04 4.79
N SER A 139 -33.63 0.04 3.54
CA SER A 139 -33.87 -0.99 2.52
C SER A 139 -32.60 -1.65 1.96
N GLY A 140 -31.42 -1.32 2.47
CA GLY A 140 -30.15 -1.93 2.05
C GLY A 140 -28.99 -1.67 3.01
N GLU A 141 -27.86 -2.33 2.78
CA GLU A 141 -26.64 -2.11 3.54
C GLU A 141 -26.05 -0.71 3.30
N GLU A 142 -25.73 0.00 4.38
CA GLU A 142 -25.07 1.29 4.34
C GLU A 142 -23.59 1.12 3.99
N SER A 143 -23.32 1.17 2.69
CA SER A 143 -21.98 1.34 2.13
C SER A 143 -21.83 2.73 1.51
N VAL A 144 -20.59 3.13 1.21
CA VAL A 144 -20.33 4.41 0.50
C VAL A 144 -21.05 4.45 -0.85
N ASP A 145 -20.99 3.36 -1.61
CA ASP A 145 -21.70 3.28 -2.90
C ASP A 145 -23.22 3.37 -2.68
N HIS A 146 -23.77 2.65 -1.69
CA HIS A 146 -25.19 2.78 -1.38
C HIS A 146 -25.56 4.22 -1.03
N LEU A 147 -24.85 4.87 -0.11
CA LEU A 147 -25.16 6.23 0.35
C LEU A 147 -25.19 7.24 -0.80
N PHE A 148 -24.19 7.22 -1.69
CA PHE A 148 -24.10 8.23 -2.75
C PHE A 148 -24.82 7.85 -4.03
N THR A 149 -25.11 6.57 -4.25
CA THR A 149 -25.53 6.12 -5.58
C THR A 149 -26.70 5.14 -5.63
N ARG A 150 -27.18 4.59 -4.50
CA ARG A 150 -28.35 3.68 -4.50
C ARG A 150 -29.43 4.09 -3.51
N CYS A 151 -29.08 4.77 -2.44
CA CYS A 151 -29.97 5.21 -1.38
C CYS A 151 -30.99 6.21 -1.94
N VAL A 152 -32.27 5.84 -1.93
CA VAL A 152 -33.37 6.65 -2.47
C VAL A 152 -33.42 8.03 -1.82
N PHE A 153 -33.21 8.08 -0.50
CA PHE A 153 -33.20 9.32 0.27
C PHE A 153 -32.05 10.25 -0.15
N CYS A 154 -30.82 9.74 -0.23
CA CYS A 154 -29.68 10.55 -0.66
C CYS A 154 -29.77 10.96 -2.13
N LYS A 155 -30.23 10.07 -3.02
CA LYS A 155 -30.50 10.41 -4.42
C LYS A 155 -31.46 11.59 -4.52
N PHE A 156 -32.55 11.56 -3.77
CA PHE A 156 -33.52 12.64 -3.76
C PHE A 156 -32.87 13.97 -3.34
N ILE A 157 -32.10 13.99 -2.26
CA ILE A 157 -31.41 15.20 -1.81
C ILE A 157 -30.41 15.71 -2.86
N LEU A 158 -29.59 14.82 -3.43
CA LEU A 158 -28.56 15.20 -4.39
C LEU A 158 -29.16 15.78 -5.68
N VAL A 159 -30.19 15.12 -6.22
CA VAL A 159 -30.85 15.52 -7.47
C VAL A 159 -31.73 16.75 -7.28
N SER A 160 -32.37 16.90 -6.11
CA SER A 160 -33.19 18.09 -5.82
C SER A 160 -32.36 19.31 -5.43
N GLY A 161 -31.21 19.10 -4.79
CA GLY A 161 -30.35 20.16 -4.27
C GLY A 161 -29.23 20.61 -5.21
N VAL A 162 -28.92 19.85 -6.26
CA VAL A 162 -27.85 20.17 -7.22
C VAL A 162 -28.37 20.04 -8.64
N ASP A 163 -28.53 21.17 -9.33
CA ASP A 163 -29.16 21.23 -10.66
C ASP A 163 -28.43 20.42 -11.73
N ASP A 164 -27.11 20.22 -11.57
CA ASP A 164 -26.25 19.49 -12.53
C ASP A 164 -26.23 17.96 -12.31
N ILE A 165 -26.85 17.46 -11.24
CA ILE A 165 -26.87 16.03 -10.91
C ILE A 165 -28.20 15.43 -11.36
N GLN A 166 -28.12 14.47 -12.29
CA GLN A 166 -29.30 13.72 -12.74
C GLN A 166 -29.37 12.34 -12.09
N ALA A 167 -30.58 11.80 -11.96
CA ALA A 167 -30.82 10.45 -11.46
C ALA A 167 -29.97 9.37 -12.16
N ASN A 168 -29.89 9.48 -13.49
CA ASN A 168 -29.17 8.55 -14.36
C ASN A 168 -27.65 8.64 -14.22
N ASP A 169 -27.14 9.68 -13.57
CA ASP A 169 -25.71 9.81 -13.30
C ASP A 169 -25.24 8.93 -12.15
N LEU A 170 -26.16 8.54 -11.26
CA LEU A 170 -25.88 7.85 -10.01
C LEU A 170 -25.95 6.33 -10.20
N GLU A 171 -24.91 5.79 -10.85
CA GLU A 171 -24.69 4.35 -11.08
C GLU A 171 -24.22 3.59 -9.84
N ASN A 172 -23.99 2.29 -9.93
CA ASN A 172 -23.69 1.45 -8.76
C ASN A 172 -22.33 1.65 -8.06
N ASP A 173 -21.42 2.48 -8.58
CA ASP A 173 -20.10 2.74 -7.99
C ASP A 173 -19.74 4.23 -7.99
N VAL A 174 -19.43 4.78 -6.81
CA VAL A 174 -19.14 6.20 -6.63
C VAL A 174 -17.93 6.69 -7.44
N ASN A 175 -16.97 5.80 -7.71
CA ASN A 175 -15.78 6.12 -8.47
C ASN A 175 -16.06 6.28 -9.96
N LEU A 176 -16.96 5.46 -10.51
CA LEU A 176 -17.40 5.59 -11.90
C LEU A 176 -18.18 6.89 -12.11
N VAL A 177 -19.04 7.24 -11.14
CA VAL A 177 -19.74 8.53 -11.11
C VAL A 177 -18.74 9.68 -11.13
N TRP A 178 -17.73 9.61 -10.27
CA TRP A 178 -16.67 10.62 -10.22
C TRP A 178 -15.90 10.76 -11.54
N ASP A 179 -15.45 9.65 -12.12
CA ASP A 179 -14.69 9.67 -13.38
C ASP A 179 -15.51 10.27 -14.51
N ARG A 180 -16.80 9.95 -14.58
CA ARG A 180 -17.73 10.56 -15.54
C ARG A 180 -17.91 12.05 -15.32
N TRP A 181 -18.10 12.48 -14.08
CA TRP A 181 -18.29 13.91 -13.77
C TRP A 181 -17.03 14.72 -14.02
N ARG A 182 -15.86 14.14 -13.77
CA ARG A 182 -14.58 14.75 -14.13
C ARG A 182 -14.49 15.00 -15.64
N ASP A 183 -14.91 14.05 -16.44
CA ASP A 183 -14.77 14.10 -17.90
C ASP A 183 -15.96 14.77 -18.61
N ARG A 184 -16.98 15.19 -17.85
CA ARG A 184 -18.18 15.85 -18.36
C ARG A 184 -17.83 17.24 -18.89
N LYS A 185 -18.07 17.47 -20.17
CA LYS A 185 -17.89 18.77 -20.84
C LYS A 185 -19.13 19.66 -20.77
N ASP A 186 -20.32 19.07 -20.73
CA ASP A 186 -21.60 19.77 -20.77
C ASP A 186 -22.40 19.54 -19.48
N HIS A 187 -22.85 20.61 -18.84
CA HIS A 187 -23.66 20.58 -17.63
C HIS A 187 -25.16 20.69 -17.98
N PRO A 188 -25.96 19.64 -17.76
CA PRO A 188 -27.38 19.66 -18.12
C PRO A 188 -28.18 20.55 -17.17
N LYS A 189 -28.81 21.61 -17.70
CA LYS A 189 -29.58 22.60 -16.90
C LYS A 189 -31.00 22.16 -16.49
N LYS A 190 -31.36 20.87 -16.66
CA LYS A 190 -32.75 20.39 -16.45
C LYS A 190 -32.86 19.58 -15.16
N ARG A 191 -33.65 20.10 -14.22
CA ARG A 191 -33.97 19.49 -12.93
C ARG A 191 -34.81 18.22 -13.12
N THR A 192 -34.35 17.11 -12.56
CA THR A 192 -35.07 15.83 -12.58
C THR A 192 -36.20 15.86 -11.54
N ARG A 193 -37.39 15.34 -11.86
CA ARG A 193 -38.54 15.34 -10.95
C ARG A 193 -38.49 14.12 -10.03
N LEU A 194 -39.09 14.23 -8.85
CA LEU A 194 -39.17 13.13 -7.88
C LEU A 194 -39.84 11.87 -8.49
N THR A 195 -40.80 12.05 -9.39
CA THR A 195 -41.47 10.96 -10.11
C THR A 195 -40.49 10.09 -10.90
N ASP A 196 -39.44 10.70 -11.45
CA ASP A 196 -38.46 10.03 -12.30
C ASP A 196 -37.48 9.16 -11.47
N LEU A 197 -37.41 9.38 -10.15
CA LEU A 197 -36.53 8.67 -9.23
C LEU A 197 -37.15 7.39 -8.65
N VAL A 198 -38.48 7.32 -8.59
CA VAL A 198 -39.21 6.24 -7.90
C VAL A 198 -39.75 5.18 -8.87
N GLY A 199 -39.68 5.42 -10.19
CA GLY A 199 -40.12 4.46 -11.20
C GLY A 199 -41.62 4.12 -11.11
N CYS A 200 -42.46 5.14 -10.87
CA CYS A 200 -43.92 5.04 -11.02
C CYS A 200 -44.34 5.46 -12.43
#